data_AF-A0A497SCT2-F1
#
_entry.id   AF-A0A497SCT2-F1
#
_cell.length_a   1.000
_cell.length_b   1.000
_cell.length_c   1.000
_cell.angle_alpha   90.00
_cell.angle_beta   90.00
_cell.angle_gamma   90.00
#
_symmetry.space_group_name_H-M   'P 1'
#
loop_
_entity.id
_entity.type
_entity.pdbx_description
1 polymer ?
#
loop_
_entity_poly.entity_id
_entity_poly.type
_entity_poly.pdbx_seq_one_letter_code
_entity_poly.pdbx_strand_id
1 'polypeptide(L)' 'MSDMLGLGKKRCEYCKSEIEKGEEISENVEVYGRTDTPKKHFCSEKHLELYKKRTSLLMKNRRPNICARCIR' A
#
# COMPACT_ATOMS: atom_id res chain seq x y z
N MET A 1 16.15 30.72 -5.33
CA MET A 1 15.06 29.98 -6.00
C MET A 1 14.48 29.01 -4.99
N SER A 2 13.16 29.01 -4.91
CA SER A 2 12.33 28.51 -3.81
C SER A 2 12.19 27.00 -3.83
N ASP A 3 12.45 26.32 -2.71
CA ASP A 3 11.89 24.99 -2.46
C ASP A 3 11.56 24.88 -0.97
N MET A 4 10.35 25.35 -0.63
CA MET A 4 9.70 25.04 0.64
C MET A 4 9.72 23.52 0.83
N LEU A 5 10.16 23.07 2.01
CA LEU A 5 9.96 21.70 2.50
C LEU A 5 8.45 21.42 2.57
N GLY A 6 7.87 21.08 1.42
CA GLY A 6 6.49 20.67 1.31
C GLY A 6 6.36 19.37 2.07
N LEU A 7 5.68 19.43 3.22
CA LEU A 7 5.13 18.28 3.93
C LEU A 7 4.56 17.32 2.88
N GLY A 8 5.30 16.25 2.57
CA GLY A 8 4.99 15.35 1.47
C GLY A 8 3.55 14.91 1.62
N LYS A 9 2.68 15.39 0.72
CA LYS A 9 1.26 15.05 0.77
C LYS A 9 1.15 13.54 0.76
N LYS A 10 0.43 12.98 1.73
CA LYS A 10 0.23 11.54 1.83
C LYS A 10 -0.48 11.07 0.58
N ARG A 11 -0.05 9.93 0.02
CA ARG A 11 -0.63 9.37 -1.21
C ARG A 11 -1.29 8.04 -0.90
N CYS A 12 -2.41 7.77 -1.57
CA CYS A 12 -3.12 6.51 -1.45
C CYS A 12 -2.26 5.39 -2.02
N GLU A 13 -2.08 4.30 -1.28
CA GLU A 13 -1.25 3.19 -1.75
C GLU A 13 -1.85 2.46 -2.95
N TYR A 14 -3.19 2.50 -3.09
CA TYR A 14 -3.93 1.87 -4.19
C TYR A 14 -3.94 2.73 -5.46
N CYS A 15 -4.53 3.92 -5.43
CA CYS A 15 -4.67 4.78 -6.62
C CYS A 15 -3.50 5.75 -6.85
N LYS A 16 -2.56 5.86 -5.91
CA LYS A 16 -1.42 6.80 -5.95
C LYS A 16 -1.81 8.28 -6.03
N SER A 17 -3.09 8.61 -5.87
CA SER A 17 -3.56 9.99 -5.74
C SER A 17 -3.15 10.58 -4.39
N GLU A 18 -3.03 11.90 -4.35
CA GLU A 18 -2.87 12.64 -3.09
C GLU A 18 -4.12 12.44 -2.23
N ILE A 19 -3.93 12.22 -0.93
CA ILE A 19 -5.01 12.10 0.03
C ILE A 19 -5.23 13.47 0.66
N GLU A 20 -6.48 13.93 0.65
CA GLU A 20 -6.86 15.17 1.31
C GLU A 20 -6.74 15.02 2.84
N LYS A 21 -6.30 16.09 3.51
CA LYS A 21 -6.14 16.09 4.97
C LYS A 21 -7.52 15.93 5.62
N GLY A 22 -7.72 14.82 6.33
CA GLY A 22 -8.93 14.55 7.10
C GLY A 22 -9.66 13.26 6.71
N GLU A 23 -9.43 12.76 5.50
CA GLU A 23 -10.08 11.53 4.98
C GLU A 23 -9.09 10.38 4.76
N GLU A 24 -7.91 10.46 5.39
CA GLU A 24 -6.94 9.38 5.29
C GLU A 24 -7.31 8.19 6.19
N ILE A 25 -7.42 7.03 5.56
CA ILE A 25 -7.54 5.77 6.28
C ILE A 25 -6.15 5.16 6.35
N SER A 26 -5.66 4.98 7.56
CA SER A 26 -4.35 4.39 7.80
C SER A 26 -4.50 3.04 8.46
N GLU A 27 -4.04 1.98 7.80
CA GLU A 27 -4.15 0.62 8.33
C GLU A 27 -2.89 -0.21 8.04
N ASN A 28 -2.60 -1.17 8.92
CA ASN A 28 -1.54 -2.13 8.73
C ASN A 28 -2.02 -3.19 7.75
N VAL A 29 -1.36 -3.28 6.60
CA VAL A 29 -1.70 -4.23 5.55
C VAL A 29 -0.51 -5.14 5.29
N GLU A 30 -0.79 -6.42 5.11
CA GLU A 30 0.21 -7.37 4.65
C GLU A 30 0.66 -6.99 3.23
N VAL A 31 1.96 -7.11 2.97
CA VAL A 31 2.56 -6.80 1.66
C VAL A 31 3.32 -8.02 1.17
N TYR A 32 3.04 -8.42 -0.07
CA TYR A 32 3.71 -9.57 -0.67
C TYR A 32 5.23 -9.39 -0.69
N GLY A 33 5.96 -10.39 -0.18
CA GLY A 33 7.42 -10.37 -0.09
C GLY A 33 7.98 -9.59 1.10
N ARG A 34 7.13 -9.14 2.03
CA ARG A 34 7.55 -8.58 3.33
C ARG A 34 7.05 -9.48 4.47
N THR A 35 7.87 -9.58 5.51
CA THR A 35 7.51 -10.27 6.76
C THR A 35 6.74 -9.33 7.69
N ASP A 36 6.91 -8.03 7.48
CA ASP A 36 6.30 -6.95 8.27
C ASP A 36 4.99 -6.48 7.64
N THR A 37 4.10 -5.93 8.47
CA THR A 37 2.83 -5.30 8.08
C THR A 37 2.97 -3.78 8.10
N PRO A 38 3.55 -3.16 7.06
CA PRO A 38 3.75 -1.72 7.05
C PRO A 38 2.41 -0.98 7.09
N LYS A 39 2.36 0.09 7.87
CA LYS A 39 1.23 1.02 7.87
C LYS A 39 1.11 1.70 6.50
N LYS A 40 -0.05 1.58 5.86
CA LYS A 40 -0.36 2.19 4.56
C LYS A 40 -1.52 3.16 4.68
N HIS A 41 -1.53 4.17 3.81
CA HIS A 41 -2.56 5.19 3.76
C HIS A 41 -3.42 5.02 2.52
N PHE A 42 -4.72 5.23 2.67
CA PHE A 42 -5.71 5.13 1.62
C PHE A 42 -6.65 6.34 1.67
N CYS A 43 -7.14 6.76 0.52
CA CYS A 43 -8.12 7.84 0.45
C CYS A 43 -9.56 7.38 0.72
N SER A 44 -9.83 6.07 0.77
CA SER A 44 -11.18 5.52 0.95
C SER A 44 -11.13 4.06 1.42
N GLU A 45 -12.16 3.62 2.15
CA GLU A 45 -12.28 2.23 2.62
C GLU A 45 -12.31 1.24 1.44
N LYS A 46 -13.00 1.62 0.36
CA LYS A 46 -13.02 0.85 -0.89
C LYS A 46 -11.61 0.56 -1.43
N HIS A 47 -10.69 1.53 -1.37
CA HIS A 47 -9.32 1.34 -1.84
C HIS A 47 -8.50 0.45 -0.90
N LEU A 48 -8.74 0.55 0.41
CA LEU A 48 -8.16 -0.34 1.40
C LEU A 48 -8.62 -1.79 1.16
N GLU A 49 -9.92 -2.04 0.98
CA GLU A 49 -10.47 -3.37 0.71
C GLU A 49 -9.95 -3.97 -0.61
N LEU A 50 -9.94 -3.18 -1.69
CA LEU A 50 -9.39 -3.60 -2.98
C LEU A 50 -7.90 -3.94 -2.86
N TYR A 51 -7.14 -3.15 -2.09
CA TYR A 51 -5.74 -3.44 -1.81
C TYR A 51 -5.57 -4.76 -1.04
N LYS A 52 -6.30 -4.95 0.07
CA LYS A 52 -6.28 -6.19 0.84
C LYS A 52 -6.64 -7.40 -0.02
N LYS A 53 -7.68 -7.30 -0.85
CA LYS A 53 -8.08 -8.37 -1.77
C LYS A 53 -6.97 -8.70 -2.76
N ARG A 54 -6.34 -7.68 -3.36
CA ARG A 54 -5.21 -7.87 -4.28
C ARG A 54 -4.02 -8.54 -3.60
N THR A 55 -3.66 -8.09 -2.40
CA THR A 55 -2.53 -8.66 -1.67
C THR A 55 -2.84 -10.10 -1.22
N SER A 56 -4.05 -10.37 -0.74
CA SER A 56 -4.49 -11.71 -0.38
C SER A 56 -4.41 -12.67 -1.57
N LEU A 57 -4.80 -12.25 -2.77
CA LEU A 57 -4.65 -13.06 -3.99
C LEU A 57 -3.18 -13.35 -4.33
N LEU A 58 -2.30 -12.34 -4.21
CA LEU A 58 -0.86 -12.52 -4.41
C LEU A 58 -0.26 -13.47 -3.36
N MET A 59 -0.74 -13.42 -2.11
CA MET A 59 -0.33 -14.30 -1.03
C MET A 59 -0.86 -15.73 -1.19
N LYS A 60 -2.08 -15.93 -1.68
CA LYS A 60 -2.63 -17.27 -1.97
C LYS A 60 -1.85 -17.97 -3.07
N ASN A 61 -1.38 -17.22 -4.07
CA ASN A 61 -0.52 -17.75 -5.12
C ASN A 61 0.97 -17.82 -4.71
N ARG A 62 1.29 -17.63 -3.42
CA ARG A 62 2.66 -17.73 -2.92
C ARG A 62 3.11 -19.19 -3.01
N ARG A 63 4.09 -19.46 -3.88
CA ARG A 63 4.88 -20.69 -3.76
C ARG A 63 5.76 -20.57 -2.50
N PRO A 64 5.72 -21.55 -1.57
CA PRO A 64 6.61 -21.52 -0.41
C PRO A 64 8.07 -21.50 -0.90
N ASN A 65 8.93 -20.76 -0.20
CA ASN A 65 10.37 -20.62 -0.49
C ASN A 65 10.77 -19.94 -1.82
N ILE A 66 9.84 -19.32 -2.54
CA ILE A 66 10.14 -18.56 -3.77
C ILE A 66 9.70 -17.10 -3.56
N CYS A 67 10.64 -16.16 -3.74
CA CYS A 67 10.31 -14.74 -3.71
C CYS A 67 9.68 -14.29 -5.05
N ALA A 68 8.95 -13.17 -5.02
CA ALA A 68 8.34 -12.53 -6.20
C ALA A 68 9.27 -12.45 -7.42
N ARG A 69 10.56 -12.21 -7.17
CA ARG A 69 11.59 -12.02 -8.18
C ARG A 69 12.03 -13.32 -8.85
N CYS A 70 11.82 -14.47 -8.19
CA CYS A 70 12.24 -15.80 -8.66
C CYS A 70 11.14 -16.56 -9.44
N ILE A 71 9.96 -15.96 -9.67
CA ILE A 71 8.91 -16.52 -10.55
C ILE A 71 9.14 -16.12 -12.02
N ARG A 72 10.16 -15.31 -12.31
CA ARG A 72 10.43 -14.74 -13.62
C ARG A 72 11.23 -15.67 -14.54
#